data_AF-A0A932JGB2-F1
#
_entry.id   AF-A0A932JGB2-F1
#
_cell.length_a   1.000
_cell.length_b   1.000
_cell.length_c   1.000
_cell.angle_alpha   90.00
_cell.angle_beta   90.00
_cell.angle_gamma   90.00
#
_symmetry.space_group_name_H-M   'P 1'
#
loop_
_entity.id
_entity.type
_entity.pdbx_description
1 polymer ?
#
loop_
_entity_poly.entity_id
_entity_poly.type
_entity_poly.pdbx_seq_one_letter_code
_entity_poly.pdbx_strand_id
1 'polypeptide(L)'
;MANTIKITACDNELILIAYQSGSSFELCRILSGYNNSVNISVNIYNGQFQGTLLLDGINPGNSLSGTYNIALAKGQYSLIGLGIDWGGPQAFAFSLNGSAAGFIATGGADGLVSYTKPIVLTV
;
A
#
# COMPACT_ATOMS: atom_id res chain seq x y z
N MET A 1 8.33 2.75 18.32
CA MET A 1 6.97 2.19 18.22
C MET A 1 6.90 1.50 16.87
N ALA A 2 6.41 0.26 16.79
CA ALA A 2 6.21 -0.38 15.49
C ALA A 2 4.96 0.21 14.86
N ASN A 3 5.05 0.68 13.60
CA ASN A 3 3.86 1.05 12.85
C ASN A 3 3.35 -0.18 12.12
N THR A 4 2.03 -0.30 11.98
CA THR A 4 1.42 -1.35 11.18
C THR A 4 0.54 -0.73 10.12
N ILE A 5 0.81 -1.07 8.87
CA ILE A 5 -0.08 -0.81 7.74
C ILE A 5 -0.94 -2.05 7.54
N LYS A 6 -2.27 -1.89 7.51
CA LYS A 6 -3.19 -2.98 7.17
C LYS A 6 -3.87 -2.68 5.84
N ILE A 7 -3.74 -3.58 4.88
CA ILE A 7 -4.35 -3.51 3.55
C ILE A 7 -5.49 -4.52 3.51
N THR A 8 -6.69 -4.04 3.23
CA THR A 8 -7.93 -4.85 3.26
C THR A 8 -8.66 -4.90 1.92
N ALA A 9 -8.24 -4.09 0.95
CA ALA A 9 -8.75 -4.16 -0.41
C ALA A 9 -7.65 -3.73 -1.38
N CYS A 10 -7.53 -4.51 -2.45
CA CYS A 10 -6.83 -4.20 -3.68
C CYS A 10 -7.56 -4.98 -4.76
N ASP A 11 -8.10 -4.29 -5.75
CA ASP A 11 -8.49 -4.86 -7.03
C ASP A 11 -7.75 -4.00 -8.05
N ASN A 12 -6.97 -4.65 -8.92
CA ASN A 12 -5.93 -4.09 -9.78
C ASN A 12 -4.60 -3.90 -9.04
N GLU A 13 -4.14 -2.67 -8.83
CA GLU A 13 -2.81 -2.43 -8.26
C GLU A 13 -2.81 -1.34 -7.19
N LEU A 14 -2.24 -1.64 -6.02
CA LEU A 14 -2.01 -0.69 -4.93
C LEU A 14 -0.52 -0.57 -4.64
N ILE A 15 0.01 0.65 -4.78
CA ILE A 15 1.40 0.97 -4.43
C ILE A 15 1.41 1.89 -3.21
N LEU A 16 2.17 1.53 -2.17
CA LEU A 16 2.41 2.40 -1.02
C LEU A 16 3.84 2.94 -1.05
N ILE A 17 3.96 4.27 -1.00
CA ILE A 17 5.25 4.97 -1.04
C ILE A 17 5.43 5.75 0.26
N ALA A 18 6.54 5.52 0.95
CA ALA A 18 7.02 6.40 2.01
C ALA A 18 8.13 7.30 1.45
N TYR A 19 8.07 8.59 1.73
CA TYR A 19 9.09 9.53 1.29
C TYR A 19 9.40 10.60 2.33
N GLN A 20 10.58 11.18 2.22
CA GLN A 20 11.05 12.32 2.98
C GLN A 20 11.93 13.19 2.08
N SER A 21 12.47 14.29 2.59
CA SER A 21 13.40 15.11 1.81
C SER A 21 14.60 14.26 1.37
N GLY A 22 14.83 14.17 0.06
CA GLY A 22 15.96 13.47 -0.54
C GLY A 22 15.82 11.96 -0.72
N SER A 23 14.70 11.33 -0.34
CA SER A 23 14.48 9.90 -0.59
C SER A 23 13.01 9.47 -0.65
N SER A 24 12.74 8.40 -1.41
CA SER A 24 11.45 7.72 -1.48
C SER A 24 11.65 6.21 -1.51
N PHE A 25 10.71 5.48 -0.95
CA PHE A 25 10.74 4.04 -0.78
C PHE A 25 9.37 3.47 -1.14
N GLU A 26 9.32 2.59 -2.14
CA GLU A 26 8.13 1.79 -2.43
C GLU A 26 8.05 0.69 -1.37
N LEU A 27 7.15 0.86 -0.39
CA LEU A 27 7.04 -0.11 0.71
C LEU A 27 6.44 -1.41 0.19
N CYS A 28 5.30 -1.30 -0.46
CA CYS A 28 4.65 -2.46 -1.05
C CYS A 28 3.98 -2.11 -2.36
N ARG A 29 3.90 -3.13 -3.20
CA ARG A 29 3.20 -3.16 -4.47
C ARG A 29 2.37 -4.42 -4.50
N ILE A 30 1.05 -4.23 -4.41
CA ILE A 30 0.08 -5.32 -4.33
C ILE A 30 -0.65 -5.37 -5.66
N LEU A 31 -0.57 -6.49 -6.37
CA LEU A 31 -1.37 -6.75 -7.55
C LEU A 31 -2.44 -7.75 -7.15
N SER A 32 -3.70 -7.46 -7.46
CA SER A 32 -4.82 -8.37 -7.21
C SER A 32 -5.90 -8.15 -8.25
N GLY A 33 -6.82 -9.09 -8.41
CA GLY A 33 -7.88 -9.00 -9.40
C GLY A 33 -9.05 -9.88 -9.02
N TYR A 34 -10.11 -9.81 -9.83
CA TYR A 34 -11.30 -10.67 -9.71
C TYR A 34 -11.96 -10.59 -8.32
N ASN A 35 -11.85 -9.46 -7.62
CA ASN A 35 -12.35 -9.31 -6.25
C ASN A 35 -11.77 -10.33 -5.26
N ASN A 36 -10.55 -10.81 -5.50
CA ASN A 36 -9.84 -11.67 -4.55
C ASN A 36 -9.75 -10.98 -3.19
N SER A 37 -9.86 -11.76 -2.10
CA SER A 37 -9.77 -11.17 -0.77
C SER A 37 -8.33 -10.77 -0.44
N VAL A 38 -8.18 -9.59 0.18
CA VAL A 38 -6.90 -9.02 0.60
C VAL A 38 -6.93 -8.76 2.11
N ASN A 39 -5.99 -9.34 2.85
CA ASN A 39 -5.83 -9.14 4.29
C ASN A 39 -4.35 -9.20 4.67
N ILE A 40 -3.63 -8.13 4.34
CA ILE A 40 -2.18 -8.02 4.53
C ILE A 40 -1.90 -7.07 5.70
N SER A 41 -1.00 -7.47 6.59
CA SER A 41 -0.41 -6.60 7.61
C SER A 41 1.07 -6.38 7.32
N VAL A 42 1.52 -5.14 7.32
CA VAL A 42 2.93 -4.76 7.10
C VAL A 42 3.41 -4.00 8.33
N ASN A 43 4.35 -4.58 9.06
CA ASN A 43 5.00 -3.93 10.19
C ASN A 43 6.21 -3.14 9.71
N ILE A 44 6.27 -1.86 10.07
CA ILE A 44 7.41 -0.99 9.81
C ILE A 44 8.26 -0.92 11.08
N TYR A 45 9.54 -1.25 10.95
CA TYR A 45 10.51 -1.20 12.03
C TYR A 45 11.77 -0.45 11.61
N ASN A 46 12.52 0.06 12.59
CA ASN A 46 13.78 0.77 12.33
C ASN A 46 14.84 -0.20 11.76
N GLY A 47 15.39 0.13 10.59
CA GLY A 47 16.49 -0.62 9.97
C GLY A 47 16.81 -0.09 8.56
N GLN A 48 17.78 -0.70 7.87
CA GLN A 48 18.01 -0.36 6.46
C GLN A 48 16.92 -0.97 5.58
N PHE A 49 16.42 -0.17 4.63
CA PHE A 49 15.46 -0.63 3.64
C PHE A 49 16.06 -1.73 2.77
N GLN A 50 15.35 -2.85 2.64
CA GLN A 50 15.82 -4.06 1.96
C GLN A 50 15.12 -4.31 0.62
N GLY A 51 14.20 -3.43 0.22
CA GLY A 51 13.42 -3.56 -1.00
C GLY A 51 11.92 -3.62 -0.74
N THR A 52 11.18 -3.57 -1.85
CA THR A 52 9.72 -3.57 -1.87
C THR A 52 9.15 -4.94 -1.52
N LEU A 53 8.06 -4.96 -0.74
CA LEU A 53 7.17 -6.12 -0.67
C LEU A 53 6.28 -6.18 -1.92
N LEU A 54 6.57 -7.10 -2.84
CA LEU A 54 5.76 -7.37 -4.02
C LEU A 54 4.90 -8.62 -3.78
N LEU A 55 3.58 -8.48 -3.91
CA LEU A 55 2.64 -9.61 -3.83
C LEU A 55 1.73 -9.62 -5.06
N ASP A 56 1.50 -10.82 -5.59
CA ASP A 56 0.73 -11.04 -6.82
C ASP A 56 -0.42 -12.02 -6.60
N GLY A 57 -1.63 -11.48 -6.65
CA GLY A 57 -2.92 -12.14 -6.51
C GLY A 57 -3.81 -11.91 -7.73
N ILE A 58 -3.26 -11.73 -8.94
CA ILE A 58 -4.07 -11.32 -10.10
C ILE A 58 -5.02 -12.40 -10.64
N ASN A 59 -4.74 -13.67 -10.38
CA ASN A 59 -5.53 -14.78 -10.91
C ASN A 59 -6.73 -15.11 -10.02
N PRO A 60 -7.87 -15.56 -10.58
CA PRO A 60 -9.06 -15.88 -9.80
C PRO A 60 -8.79 -16.88 -8.66
N GLY A 61 -9.25 -16.57 -7.46
CA GLY A 61 -9.08 -17.41 -6.27
C GLY A 61 -7.74 -17.24 -5.56
N ASN A 62 -6.83 -16.39 -6.06
CA ASN A 62 -5.53 -16.13 -5.45
C ASN A 62 -5.61 -15.00 -4.40
N SER A 63 -6.32 -15.27 -3.30
CA SER A 63 -6.42 -14.35 -2.16
C SER A 63 -5.06 -14.08 -1.51
N LEU A 64 -4.83 -12.82 -1.14
CA LEU A 64 -3.59 -12.39 -0.48
C LEU A 64 -3.80 -12.19 1.02
N SER A 65 -3.03 -12.89 1.84
CA SER A 65 -3.05 -12.68 3.29
C SER A 65 -1.71 -12.97 3.93
N GLY A 66 -1.42 -12.30 5.04
CA GLY A 66 -0.20 -12.54 5.80
C GLY A 66 0.29 -11.31 6.55
N THR A 67 1.34 -11.54 7.34
CA THR A 67 2.07 -10.48 8.05
C THR A 67 3.49 -10.41 7.54
N TYR A 68 3.91 -9.22 7.13
CA TYR A 68 5.22 -8.94 6.56
C TYR A 68 5.91 -7.83 7.34
N ASN A 69 7.23 -7.75 7.24
CA ASN A 69 8.02 -6.73 7.92
C ASN A 69 8.86 -5.96 6.91
N ILE A 70 8.88 -4.64 7.03
CA ILE A 70 9.72 -3.76 6.23
C ILE A 70 10.53 -2.88 7.16
N ALA A 71 11.85 -2.84 6.90
CA ALA A 71 12.76 -1.94 7.59
C ALA A 71 12.76 -0.57 6.91
N LEU A 72 12.66 0.51 7.69
CA LEU A 72 13.00 1.87 7.24
C LEU A 72 13.91 2.53 8.26
N ALA A 73 14.81 3.41 7.80
CA ALA A 73 15.67 4.13 8.71
C ALA A 73 14.80 5.03 9.60
N LYS A 74 15.16 5.13 10.88
CA LYS A 74 14.50 6.04 11.83
C LYS A 74 14.33 7.43 11.22
N GLY A 75 13.11 7.96 11.27
CA GLY A 75 12.78 9.21 10.60
C GLY A 75 11.28 9.46 10.52
N GLN A 76 10.93 10.66 10.06
CA GLN A 76 9.56 11.02 9.74
C GLN A 76 9.38 11.03 8.23
N TYR A 77 8.42 10.24 7.77
CA TYR A 77 8.07 10.08 6.37
C TYR A 77 6.64 10.53 6.14
N SER A 78 6.37 10.92 4.91
CA SER A 78 5.03 10.99 4.34
C SER A 78 4.73 9.65 3.66
N LEU A 79 3.62 9.03 4.03
CA LEU A 79 3.08 7.83 3.40
C LEU A 79 1.94 8.23 2.45
N ILE A 80 1.98 7.73 1.24
CA ILE A 80 0.88 7.83 0.27
C ILE A 80 0.55 6.45 -0.29
N GLY A 81 -0.71 6.26 -0.67
CA GLY A 81 -1.14 5.15 -1.51
C GLY A 81 -1.54 5.63 -2.90
N LEU A 82 -1.25 4.81 -3.91
CA LEU A 82 -1.63 4.99 -5.30
C LEU A 82 -2.45 3.77 -5.74
N GLY A 83 -3.68 4.00 -6.16
CA GLY A 83 -4.53 2.98 -6.78
C GLY A 83 -4.45 3.09 -8.30
N ILE A 84 -3.98 2.02 -8.93
CA ILE A 84 -3.84 1.90 -10.37
C ILE A 84 -4.86 0.89 -10.88
N ASP A 85 -5.60 1.28 -11.91
CA ASP A 85 -6.56 0.45 -12.62
C ASP A 85 -6.03 0.09 -14.01
N TRP A 86 -6.20 -1.17 -14.38
CA TRP A 86 -5.84 -1.78 -15.67
C TRP A 86 -7.10 -2.28 -16.43
N GLY A 87 -8.28 -1.90 -15.95
CA GLY A 87 -9.61 -2.24 -16.43
C GLY A 87 -10.39 -3.11 -15.43
N GLY A 88 -11.70 -2.90 -15.36
CA GLY A 88 -12.62 -3.72 -14.56
C GLY A 88 -13.09 -3.02 -13.28
N PRO A 89 -13.48 -3.79 -12.25
CA PRO A 89 -13.78 -3.22 -10.93
C PRO A 89 -12.50 -2.67 -10.29
N GLN A 90 -12.66 -1.71 -9.37
CA GLN A 90 -11.55 -1.12 -8.61
C GLN A 90 -11.93 -0.99 -7.14
N ALA A 91 -11.03 -1.40 -6.26
CA ALA A 91 -11.20 -1.26 -4.82
C ALA A 91 -9.84 -1.16 -4.12
N PHE A 92 -9.61 -0.06 -3.39
CA PHE A 92 -8.36 0.17 -2.67
C PHE A 92 -8.65 0.57 -1.22
N ALA A 93 -8.01 -0.11 -0.27
CA ALA A 93 -8.13 0.26 1.14
C ALA A 93 -6.88 -0.14 1.92
N PHE A 94 -6.32 0.83 2.64
CA PHE A 94 -5.36 0.56 3.70
C PHE A 94 -5.60 1.47 4.91
N SER A 95 -4.98 1.11 6.03
CA SER A 95 -4.94 1.91 7.25
C SER A 95 -3.53 1.94 7.81
N LEU A 96 -3.15 3.02 8.47
CA LEU A 96 -1.92 3.14 9.25
C LEU A 96 -2.28 3.19 10.73
N ASN A 97 -1.78 2.24 11.52
CA ASN A 97 -2.04 2.12 12.95
C ASN A 97 -3.54 2.16 13.30
N GLY A 98 -4.36 1.50 12.48
CA GLY A 98 -5.81 1.46 12.63
C GLY A 98 -6.56 2.69 12.08
N SER A 99 -5.88 3.76 11.67
CA SER A 99 -6.50 4.91 11.02
C SER A 99 -6.60 4.67 9.52
N ALA A 100 -7.83 4.57 8.99
CA ALA A 100 -8.07 4.36 7.57
C ALA A 100 -7.54 5.52 6.71
N ALA A 101 -6.92 5.18 5.58
CA ALA A 101 -6.47 6.16 4.62
C ALA A 101 -7.64 6.60 3.72
N GLY A 102 -7.80 7.91 3.54
CA GLY A 102 -8.80 8.47 2.63
C GLY A 102 -8.25 8.53 1.19
N PHE A 103 -8.83 7.73 0.30
CA PHE A 103 -8.55 7.81 -1.14
C PHE A 103 -9.34 8.93 -1.80
N ILE A 104 -8.68 9.64 -2.70
CA ILE A 104 -9.22 10.70 -3.56
C ILE A 104 -9.19 10.14 -4.98
N ALA A 105 -10.35 10.12 -5.65
CA ALA A 105 -10.44 9.74 -7.05
C ALA A 105 -9.81 10.82 -7.95
N THR A 106 -9.10 10.41 -8.99
CA THR A 106 -8.57 11.30 -10.03
C THR A 106 -9.62 11.65 -11.09
N GLY A 107 -10.70 10.87 -11.17
CA GLY A 107 -11.74 10.98 -12.22
C GLY A 107 -11.43 10.20 -13.49
N GLY A 108 -10.29 9.50 -13.55
CA GLY A 108 -9.94 8.59 -14.64
C GLY A 108 -10.68 7.25 -14.53
N ALA A 109 -10.88 6.59 -15.68
CA ALA A 109 -11.43 5.24 -15.75
C ALA A 109 -10.33 4.16 -15.59
N ASP A 110 -9.13 4.43 -16.11
CA ASP A 110 -7.97 3.53 -16.07
C ASP A 110 -6.69 4.31 -15.72
N GLY A 111 -5.61 3.60 -15.41
CA GLY A 111 -4.32 4.17 -15.01
C GLY A 111 -4.33 4.58 -13.54
N LEU A 112 -3.75 5.74 -13.19
CA LEU A 112 -3.83 6.25 -11.82
C LEU A 112 -5.24 6.79 -11.55
N VAL A 113 -6.07 5.99 -10.88
CA VAL A 113 -7.50 6.29 -10.62
C VAL A 113 -7.76 6.85 -9.23
N SER A 114 -6.86 6.58 -8.27
CA SER A 114 -6.98 7.14 -6.94
C SER A 114 -5.64 7.30 -6.23
N TYR A 115 -5.58 8.21 -5.26
CA TYR A 115 -4.41 8.41 -4.40
C TYR A 115 -4.83 8.91 -3.02
N THR A 116 -3.94 8.86 -2.03
CA THR A 116 -4.20 9.43 -0.70
C THR A 116 -3.48 10.76 -0.51
N LYS A 117 -4.01 11.62 0.36
CA LYS A 117 -3.18 12.70 0.94
C LYS A 117 -2.01 12.09 1.73
N PRO A 118 -0.89 12.82 1.88
CA PRO A 118 0.21 12.38 2.74
C PRO A 118 -0.25 12.10 4.18
N ILE A 119 0.12 10.94 4.71
CA ILE A 119 -0.10 10.53 6.10
C ILE A 119 1.26 10.48 6.79
N VAL A 120 1.38 11.04 8.00
CA VAL A 120 2.64 11.02 8.73
C VAL A 120 2.94 9.61 9.23
N LEU A 121 4.11 9.09 8.86
CA LEU A 121 4.69 7.82 9.32
C LEU A 121 5.98 8.12 10.08
N THR A 122 6.03 7.83 11.39
CA THR A 122 7.25 8.01 12.20
C THR A 122 7.83 6.66 12.56
N VAL A 123 9.01 6.32 12.03
CA VAL A 123 9.72 5.05 12.28
C VAL A 123 10.68 5.19 13.45
#